data_AF-A0A2V8MP59-F1
#
_entry.id   AF-A0A2V8MP59-F1
#
_cell.length_a   1.000
_cell.length_b   1.000
_cell.length_c   1.000
_cell.angle_alpha   90.00
_cell.angle_beta   90.00
_cell.angle_gamma   90.00
#
_symmetry.space_group_name_H-M   'P 1'
#
loop_
_entity.id
_entity.type
_entity.pdbx_description
1 polymer ?
#
loop_
_entity_poly.entity_id
_entity_poly.type
_entity_poly.pdbx_seq_one_letter_code
_entity_poly.pdbx_strand_id
1 'polypeptide(L)'
;MEVRLFYNSVRPGVGMKPHREGLRPLLPQHARHCPVLEAGSALGFLVYPPLTEKESFHIEFQGEGRYQFIYSLKKPTGDFEPIFSVTIVLPVGTIGMIKEDVSILSRKTAMNRNDALRLMRAFIVPEDLATPPGAIAMRGATNFRTPQGWDTVYTPIFNMIDRPVAPMLVVRVETDWYAHETEFRYVLQPGEGISTAHNMPIGQVFFVPREEITMRDCTNEELEEIRRSKEEFVREKEAQKIMTPHGLSYSPHYLRQSRSQRS
;
A
#
# COMPACT_ATOMS: atom_id res chain seq x y z
N MET A 1 -5.49 14.88 -19.68
CA MET A 1 -4.41 15.33 -18.77
C MET A 1 -3.45 14.19 -18.49
N GLU A 2 -2.17 14.45 -18.26
CA GLU A 2 -1.15 13.40 -18.09
C GLU A 2 -0.83 13.11 -16.61
N VAL A 3 -0.96 11.84 -16.20
CA VAL A 3 -0.51 11.32 -14.89
C VAL A 3 0.78 10.53 -15.10
N ARG A 4 1.80 10.86 -14.31
CA ARG A 4 3.11 10.23 -14.37
C ARG A 4 3.17 9.03 -13.43
N LEU A 5 3.65 7.91 -13.96
CA LEU A 5 3.80 6.66 -13.24
C LEU A 5 5.27 6.40 -12.89
N PHE A 6 5.52 6.03 -11.64
CA PHE A 6 6.82 5.54 -11.20
C PHE A 6 6.66 4.29 -10.35
N TYR A 7 7.66 3.41 -10.36
CA TYR A 7 7.56 2.13 -9.68
C TYR A 7 7.75 2.24 -8.18
N ASN A 8 7.31 1.20 -7.48
CA ASN A 8 7.69 0.92 -6.09
C ASN A 8 9.22 1.04 -5.93
N SER A 9 9.66 1.87 -4.99
CA SER A 9 11.09 2.15 -4.81
C SER A 9 11.92 0.93 -4.40
N VAL A 10 11.31 -0.06 -3.75
CA VAL A 10 12.01 -1.27 -3.28
C VAL A 10 12.05 -2.36 -4.37
N ARG A 11 11.03 -2.41 -5.24
CA ARG A 11 10.91 -3.41 -6.31
C ARG A 11 10.53 -2.76 -7.65
N PRO A 12 11.44 -2.00 -8.28
CA PRO A 12 11.15 -1.31 -9.53
C PRO A 12 10.83 -2.30 -10.65
N GLY A 13 9.79 -2.01 -11.44
CA GLY A 13 9.38 -2.83 -12.59
C GLY A 13 8.68 -4.15 -12.24
N VAL A 14 8.39 -4.43 -10.97
CA VAL A 14 7.71 -5.66 -10.53
C VAL A 14 6.25 -5.37 -10.18
N GLY A 15 5.34 -6.24 -10.64
CA GLY A 15 3.89 -6.10 -10.44
C GLY A 15 3.16 -5.69 -11.71
N MET A 16 1.84 -5.83 -11.71
CA MET A 16 1.01 -5.41 -12.84
C MET A 16 0.88 -3.88 -12.89
N LYS A 17 0.80 -3.33 -14.10
CA LYS A 17 0.46 -1.92 -14.29
C LYS A 17 -0.99 -1.66 -13.90
N PRO A 18 -1.30 -0.45 -13.41
CA PRO A 18 -2.67 -0.06 -13.13
C PRO A 18 -3.51 -0.11 -14.40
N HIS A 19 -4.71 -0.67 -14.31
CA HIS A 19 -5.65 -0.66 -15.42
C HIS A 19 -7.09 -0.56 -14.90
N ARG A 20 -7.98 -0.17 -15.80
CA ARG A 20 -9.41 -0.16 -15.53
C ARG A 20 -9.95 -1.56 -15.82
N GLU A 21 -10.70 -2.09 -14.87
CA GLU A 21 -11.44 -3.32 -15.10
C GLU A 21 -12.91 -2.97 -15.29
N GLY A 22 -13.40 -3.17 -16.51
CA GLY A 22 -14.81 -2.95 -16.87
C GLY A 22 -15.69 -4.17 -16.64
N LEU A 23 -15.15 -5.25 -16.08
CA LEU A 23 -15.87 -6.51 -15.95
C LEU A 23 -16.64 -6.58 -14.62
N ARG A 24 -17.91 -6.97 -14.80
CA ARG A 24 -18.95 -7.13 -13.79
C ARG A 24 -18.73 -8.40 -12.98
N PRO A 25 -19.20 -8.45 -11.73
CA PRO A 25 -19.43 -9.72 -11.08
C PRO A 25 -20.89 -10.18 -11.04
N LEU A 26 -21.08 -11.49 -10.90
CA LEU A 26 -22.36 -12.12 -10.61
C LEU A 26 -22.78 -11.83 -9.16
N LEU A 27 -23.98 -11.27 -8.98
CA LEU A 27 -24.48 -10.83 -7.68
C LEU A 27 -25.24 -11.94 -6.91
N PRO A 28 -25.07 -12.05 -5.57
CA PRO A 28 -25.96 -12.82 -4.71
C PRO A 28 -27.38 -12.21 -4.63
N GLN A 29 -28.41 -13.05 -4.41
CA GLN A 29 -29.84 -12.66 -4.46
C GLN A 29 -30.22 -11.44 -3.58
N HIS A 30 -29.53 -11.21 -2.46
CA HIS A 30 -29.86 -10.15 -1.50
C HIS A 30 -29.41 -8.74 -1.93
N ALA A 31 -28.51 -8.61 -2.91
CA ALA A 31 -28.00 -7.32 -3.38
C ALA A 31 -28.92 -6.62 -4.40
N ARG A 32 -30.07 -7.22 -4.75
CA ARG A 32 -31.02 -6.66 -5.75
C ARG A 32 -31.84 -5.45 -5.27
N HIS A 33 -31.79 -5.13 -3.97
CA HIS A 33 -32.60 -4.05 -3.37
C HIS A 33 -31.78 -2.83 -2.91
N CYS A 34 -30.45 -2.88 -2.98
CA CYS A 34 -29.61 -1.69 -2.81
C CYS A 34 -29.26 -1.16 -4.21
N PRO A 35 -29.33 0.17 -4.47
CA PRO A 35 -28.71 0.73 -5.65
C PRO A 35 -27.22 0.37 -5.59
N VAL A 36 -26.81 -0.52 -6.50
CA VAL A 36 -25.45 -1.05 -6.53
C VAL A 36 -24.53 0.12 -6.86
N LEU A 37 -23.38 0.22 -6.19
CA LEU A 37 -22.29 1.11 -6.62
C LEU A 37 -21.64 0.51 -7.89
N GLU A 38 -22.43 0.39 -8.97
CA GLU A 38 -22.10 -0.35 -10.22
C GLU A 38 -20.84 0.18 -10.92
N ALA A 39 -20.55 1.47 -10.74
CA ALA A 39 -19.41 2.14 -11.33
C ALA A 39 -18.20 2.21 -10.39
N GLY A 40 -18.29 1.74 -9.13
CA GLY A 40 -17.27 1.95 -8.10
C GLY A 40 -15.85 1.54 -8.52
N SER A 41 -15.69 0.32 -9.03
CA SER A 41 -14.41 -0.19 -9.55
C SER A 41 -13.99 0.44 -10.88
N ALA A 42 -14.95 0.96 -11.66
CA ALA A 42 -14.70 1.71 -12.89
C ALA A 42 -14.42 3.20 -12.63
N LEU A 43 -14.59 3.70 -11.40
CA LEU A 43 -14.25 5.07 -11.02
C LEU A 43 -12.76 5.35 -11.19
N GLY A 44 -11.95 4.30 -11.12
CA GLY A 44 -10.50 4.39 -11.02
C GLY A 44 -9.75 3.27 -11.72
N PHE A 45 -8.46 3.20 -11.41
CA PHE A 45 -7.54 2.19 -11.88
C PHE A 45 -7.24 1.25 -10.73
N LEU A 46 -7.33 -0.05 -10.97
CA LEU A 46 -6.93 -1.06 -10.01
C LEU A 46 -5.41 -1.03 -9.85
N VAL A 47 -4.94 -1.19 -8.62
CA VAL A 47 -3.51 -1.22 -8.29
C VAL A 47 -3.17 -2.57 -7.68
N TYR A 48 -2.05 -3.12 -8.14
CA TYR A 48 -1.57 -4.45 -7.81
C TYR A 48 -0.36 -4.38 -6.89
N PRO A 49 -0.08 -5.43 -6.11
CA PRO A 49 1.12 -5.51 -5.29
C PRO A 49 2.37 -5.64 -6.17
N PRO A 50 3.56 -5.28 -5.66
CA PRO A 50 4.84 -5.46 -6.37
C PRO A 50 5.29 -6.93 -6.35
N LEU A 51 4.46 -7.85 -6.85
CA LEU A 51 4.70 -9.30 -6.93
C LEU A 51 4.92 -9.74 -8.38
N THR A 52 5.78 -10.74 -8.60
CA THR A 52 5.81 -11.50 -9.86
C THR A 52 4.76 -12.61 -9.83
N GLU A 53 4.45 -13.21 -10.98
CA GLU A 53 3.46 -14.30 -11.13
C GLU A 53 3.73 -15.52 -10.23
N LYS A 54 4.96 -15.68 -9.75
CA LYS A 54 5.38 -16.80 -8.89
C LYS A 54 5.37 -16.44 -7.41
N GLU A 55 4.93 -15.25 -7.04
CA GLU A 55 5.03 -14.75 -5.68
C GLU A 55 3.64 -14.53 -5.08
N SER A 56 3.54 -14.80 -3.79
CA SER A 56 2.39 -14.43 -2.98
C SER A 56 2.85 -14.08 -1.58
N PHE A 57 2.01 -13.34 -0.86
CA PHE A 57 2.18 -13.17 0.56
C PHE A 57 0.85 -13.29 1.29
N HIS A 58 0.95 -13.57 2.57
CA HIS A 58 -0.17 -13.54 3.51
C HIS A 58 0.22 -12.66 4.70
N ILE A 59 -0.69 -11.80 5.13
CA ILE A 59 -0.55 -11.03 6.36
C ILE A 59 -1.75 -11.32 7.27
N GLU A 60 -1.46 -11.70 8.51
CA GLU A 60 -2.44 -12.02 9.54
C GLU A 60 -2.27 -11.09 10.72
N PHE A 61 -3.38 -10.63 11.30
CA PHE A 61 -3.38 -9.98 12.60
C PHE A 61 -3.76 -11.01 13.68
N GLN A 62 -2.82 -11.36 14.56
CA GLN A 62 -3.01 -12.39 15.59
C GLN A 62 -3.64 -11.84 16.88
N GLY A 63 -3.83 -10.52 16.99
CA GLY A 63 -4.24 -9.84 18.21
C GLY A 63 -3.05 -9.27 19.00
N GLU A 64 -3.35 -8.42 20.00
CA GLU A 64 -2.35 -7.86 20.92
C GLU A 64 -1.14 -7.17 20.25
N GLY A 65 -1.37 -6.53 19.09
CA GLY A 65 -0.31 -5.86 18.32
C GLY A 65 0.65 -6.83 17.59
N ARG A 66 0.31 -8.12 17.51
CA ARG A 66 1.08 -9.14 16.81
C ARG A 66 0.55 -9.35 15.40
N TYR A 67 1.45 -9.27 14.44
CA TYR A 67 1.19 -9.47 13.02
C TYR A 67 2.15 -10.53 12.48
N GLN A 68 1.64 -11.43 11.65
CA GLN A 68 2.45 -12.41 10.96
C GLN A 68 2.39 -12.17 9.45
N PHE A 69 3.56 -11.94 8.87
CA PHE A 69 3.75 -11.87 7.43
C PHE A 69 4.40 -13.16 6.95
N ILE A 70 3.88 -13.77 5.89
CA ILE A 70 4.43 -14.97 5.27
C ILE A 70 4.59 -14.70 3.78
N TYR A 71 5.80 -14.89 3.27
CA TYR A 71 6.09 -14.79 1.85
C TYR A 71 6.28 -16.17 1.25
N SER A 72 5.65 -16.42 0.11
CA SER A 72 5.64 -17.72 -0.55
C SER A 72 6.01 -17.62 -2.03
N LEU A 73 6.63 -18.69 -2.54
CA LEU A 73 6.92 -18.86 -3.96
C LEU A 73 6.14 -20.04 -4.54
N LYS A 74 5.67 -19.87 -5.77
CA LYS A 74 4.99 -20.91 -6.54
C LYS A 74 5.98 -21.98 -6.96
N LYS A 75 5.73 -23.21 -6.57
CA LYS A 75 6.44 -24.41 -7.02
C LYS A 75 6.15 -24.69 -8.49
N PRO A 76 7.01 -25.46 -9.18
CA PRO A 76 6.70 -26.00 -10.51
C PRO A 76 5.39 -26.82 -10.54
N THR A 77 5.00 -27.43 -9.41
CA THR A 77 3.74 -28.18 -9.25
C THR A 77 2.50 -27.29 -9.21
N GLY A 78 2.66 -25.98 -9.01
CA GLY A 78 1.58 -25.00 -8.94
C GLY A 78 1.28 -24.50 -7.53
N ASP A 79 1.64 -25.25 -6.48
CA ASP A 79 1.39 -24.87 -5.09
C ASP A 79 2.36 -23.79 -4.58
N PHE A 80 1.91 -22.97 -3.65
CA PHE A 80 2.79 -22.00 -2.99
C PHE A 80 3.53 -22.63 -1.80
N GLU A 81 4.84 -22.40 -1.73
CA GLU A 81 5.71 -22.82 -0.63
C GLU A 81 6.20 -21.60 0.15
N PRO A 82 5.95 -21.54 1.47
CA PRO A 82 6.50 -20.49 2.33
C PRO A 82 8.03 -20.47 2.31
N ILE A 83 8.60 -19.31 2.03
CA ILE A 83 10.05 -19.10 2.00
C ILE A 83 10.55 -18.53 3.32
N PHE A 84 9.83 -17.52 3.85
CA PHE A 84 10.11 -16.95 5.15
C PHE A 84 8.83 -16.41 5.78
N SER A 85 8.87 -16.22 7.09
CA SER A 85 7.88 -15.45 7.83
C SER A 85 8.55 -14.40 8.70
N VAL A 86 7.85 -13.29 8.89
CA VAL A 86 8.21 -12.22 9.82
C VAL A 86 7.05 -12.04 10.77
N THR A 87 7.32 -12.17 12.07
CA THR A 87 6.39 -11.77 13.12
C THR A 87 6.78 -10.40 13.61
N ILE A 88 5.87 -9.43 13.44
CA ILE A 88 6.02 -8.08 13.98
C ILE A 88 5.18 -8.01 15.25
N VAL A 89 5.81 -7.64 16.37
CA VAL A 89 5.10 -7.33 17.61
C VAL A 89 5.26 -5.84 17.88
N LEU A 90 4.15 -5.13 17.79
CA LEU A 90 4.08 -3.72 18.08
C LEU A 90 3.81 -3.47 19.56
N PRO A 91 4.39 -2.40 20.13
CA PRO A 91 4.09 -2.01 21.50
C PRO A 91 2.64 -1.51 21.60
N VAL A 92 1.81 -2.22 22.38
CA VAL A 92 0.45 -1.78 22.71
C VAL A 92 0.55 -0.48 23.53
N GLY A 93 -0.15 0.58 23.09
CA GLY A 93 -0.13 1.88 23.76
C GLY A 93 1.03 2.81 23.36
N THR A 94 1.67 2.60 22.21
CA THR A 94 2.70 3.48 21.61
C THR A 94 4.00 3.67 22.42
N ILE A 95 4.20 2.92 23.50
CA ILE A 95 5.42 2.97 24.32
C ILE A 95 6.17 1.63 24.19
N GLY A 96 7.32 1.64 23.53
CA GLY A 96 8.21 0.48 23.39
C GLY A 96 8.86 0.37 22.02
N MET A 97 9.66 -0.67 21.81
CA MET A 97 10.29 -0.95 20.52
C MET A 97 9.49 -1.99 19.74
N ILE A 98 9.43 -1.83 18.42
CA ILE A 98 8.93 -2.86 17.50
C ILE A 98 9.87 -4.07 17.60
N LYS A 99 9.31 -5.26 17.84
CA LYS A 99 10.06 -6.52 17.76
C LYS A 99 9.78 -7.19 16.43
N GLU A 100 10.83 -7.62 15.77
CA GLU A 100 10.77 -8.32 14.48
C GLU A 100 11.46 -9.69 14.64
N ASP A 101 10.68 -10.75 14.64
CA ASP A 101 11.18 -12.12 14.62
C ASP A 101 11.08 -12.70 13.20
N VAL A 102 12.17 -13.27 12.70
CA VAL A 102 12.27 -13.72 11.30
C VAL A 102 12.61 -15.20 11.28
N SER A 103 11.75 -15.97 10.62
CA SER A 103 11.96 -17.40 10.39
C SER A 103 12.18 -17.66 8.90
N ILE A 104 13.36 -18.15 8.53
CA ILE A 104 13.64 -18.63 7.18
C ILE A 104 13.17 -20.09 7.10
N LEU A 105 12.15 -20.34 6.28
CA LEU A 105 11.46 -21.63 6.20
C LEU A 105 12.03 -22.50 5.08
N SER A 106 12.54 -21.88 4.01
CA SER A 106 13.19 -22.60 2.91
C SER A 106 14.70 -22.65 3.07
N ARG A 107 15.26 -23.87 3.10
CA ARG A 107 16.71 -24.10 3.08
C ARG A 107 17.34 -23.90 1.69
N LYS A 108 16.51 -23.74 0.64
CA LYS A 108 16.98 -23.63 -0.76
C LYS A 108 17.33 -22.19 -1.14
N THR A 109 16.92 -21.22 -0.35
CA THR A 109 17.18 -19.79 -0.59
C THR A 109 18.32 -19.32 0.29
N ALA A 110 19.32 -18.64 -0.28
CA ALA A 110 20.40 -17.98 0.46
C ALA A 110 19.94 -16.67 1.15
N MET A 111 18.68 -16.63 1.60
CA MET A 111 18.04 -15.44 2.17
C MET A 111 18.45 -15.29 3.64
N ASN A 112 18.92 -14.11 4.02
CA ASN A 112 19.20 -13.78 5.41
C ASN A 112 18.06 -12.95 6.04
N ARG A 113 18.18 -12.67 7.35
CA ARG A 113 17.20 -11.88 8.11
C ARG A 113 16.91 -10.51 7.49
N ASN A 114 17.96 -9.80 7.06
CA ASN A 114 17.83 -8.43 6.54
C ASN A 114 17.16 -8.43 5.16
N ASP A 115 17.43 -9.44 4.33
CA ASP A 115 16.78 -9.61 3.03
C ASP A 115 15.28 -9.83 3.20
N ALA A 116 14.89 -10.69 4.14
CA ALA A 116 13.48 -10.98 4.46
C ALA A 116 12.74 -9.72 4.93
N LEU A 117 13.34 -8.93 5.84
CA LEU A 117 12.74 -7.68 6.32
C LEU A 117 12.66 -6.62 5.22
N ARG A 118 13.71 -6.48 4.40
CA ARG A 118 13.72 -5.55 3.27
C ARG A 118 12.63 -5.90 2.26
N LEU A 119 12.47 -7.19 1.97
CA LEU A 119 11.45 -7.68 1.04
C LEU A 119 10.04 -7.51 1.62
N MET A 120 9.81 -7.83 2.90
CA MET A 120 8.54 -7.56 3.58
C MET A 120 8.14 -6.07 3.47
N ARG A 121 9.09 -5.16 3.74
CA ARG A 121 8.89 -3.70 3.66
C ARG A 121 8.64 -3.19 2.24
N ALA A 122 8.81 -4.01 1.20
CA ALA A 122 8.36 -3.69 -0.15
C ALA A 122 6.83 -3.79 -0.28
N PHE A 123 6.19 -4.65 0.53
CA PHE A 123 4.77 -4.98 0.45
C PHE A 123 3.94 -4.28 1.51
N ILE A 124 4.49 -4.05 2.70
CA ILE A 124 3.77 -3.45 3.82
C ILE A 124 4.55 -2.30 4.48
N VAL A 125 3.85 -1.46 5.25
CA VAL A 125 4.42 -0.41 6.10
C VAL A 125 4.29 -0.82 7.57
N PRO A 126 5.34 -1.43 8.18
CA PRO A 126 5.30 -1.89 9.57
C PRO A 126 4.95 -0.80 10.59
N GLU A 127 5.39 0.43 10.35
CA GLU A 127 5.23 1.56 11.26
C GLU A 127 3.78 2.03 11.38
N ASP A 128 2.97 1.75 10.37
CA ASP A 128 1.54 2.09 10.35
C ASP A 128 0.66 0.93 10.85
N LEU A 129 1.26 -0.24 11.10
CA LEU A 129 0.56 -1.31 11.79
C LEU A 129 0.17 -0.79 13.20
N ALA A 130 -0.99 -1.21 13.70
CA ALA A 130 -1.62 -0.73 14.95
C ALA A 130 -2.22 0.69 14.97
N THR A 131 -2.19 1.47 13.88
CA THR A 131 -2.97 2.72 13.81
C THR A 131 -4.13 2.60 12.83
N PRO A 132 -5.35 2.25 13.28
CA PRO A 132 -5.78 1.66 14.57
C PRO A 132 -5.41 0.16 14.72
N PRO A 133 -5.69 -0.50 15.86
CA PRO A 133 -5.41 -1.93 16.02
C PRO A 133 -5.95 -2.78 14.88
N GLY A 134 -5.16 -3.74 14.41
CA GLY A 134 -5.50 -4.55 13.24
C GLY A 134 -5.24 -3.86 11.90
N ALA A 135 -4.82 -2.60 11.87
CA ALA A 135 -4.47 -1.93 10.62
C ALA A 135 -3.33 -2.66 9.89
N ILE A 136 -3.49 -2.80 8.58
CA ILE A 136 -2.48 -3.23 7.64
C ILE A 136 -2.39 -2.18 6.52
N ALA A 137 -1.16 -1.80 6.19
CA ALA A 137 -0.85 -0.83 5.15
C ALA A 137 -0.09 -1.54 4.03
N MET A 138 -0.73 -1.76 2.88
CA MET A 138 -0.17 -2.48 1.73
C MET A 138 0.31 -1.53 0.66
N ARG A 139 1.50 -1.78 0.09
CA ARG A 139 2.12 -0.96 -0.95
C ARG A 139 1.77 -1.42 -2.36
N GLY A 140 1.49 -0.46 -3.24
CA GLY A 140 1.32 -0.69 -4.66
C GLY A 140 2.64 -0.96 -5.39
N ALA A 141 2.54 -1.63 -6.55
CA ALA A 141 3.61 -1.75 -7.53
C ALA A 141 3.91 -0.43 -8.25
N THR A 142 2.88 0.41 -8.39
CA THR A 142 2.92 1.67 -9.13
C THR A 142 2.47 2.83 -8.27
N ASN A 143 3.17 3.95 -8.42
CA ASN A 143 2.95 5.22 -7.77
C ASN A 143 2.57 6.28 -8.80
N PHE A 144 1.92 7.33 -8.33
CA PHE A 144 1.31 8.35 -9.18
C PHE A 144 1.85 9.73 -8.80
N ARG A 145 2.16 10.53 -9.81
CA ARG A 145 2.42 11.97 -9.67
C ARG A 145 1.49 12.70 -10.61
N THR A 146 0.58 13.49 -10.07
CA THR A 146 -0.38 14.26 -10.85
C THR A 146 0.13 15.69 -11.06
N PRO A 147 -0.56 16.48 -11.89
CA PRO A 147 -0.28 17.90 -12.01
C PRO A 147 -0.67 18.68 -10.75
N GLN A 148 -0.15 19.90 -10.61
CA GLN A 148 -0.59 20.80 -9.56
C GLN A 148 -2.11 21.07 -9.66
N GLY A 149 -2.79 21.10 -8.52
CA GLY A 149 -4.24 21.31 -8.44
C GLY A 149 -5.08 20.05 -8.61
N TRP A 150 -4.44 18.89 -8.79
CA TRP A 150 -5.10 17.59 -8.82
C TRP A 150 -4.84 16.81 -7.53
N ASP A 151 -5.83 16.01 -7.17
CA ASP A 151 -5.73 15.09 -6.05
C ASP A 151 -5.80 13.63 -6.53
N THR A 152 -4.92 12.77 -6.02
CA THR A 152 -5.02 11.32 -6.15
C THR A 152 -5.76 10.77 -4.96
N VAL A 153 -6.79 9.99 -5.26
CA VAL A 153 -7.66 9.39 -4.25
C VAL A 153 -7.45 7.89 -4.25
N TYR A 154 -6.80 7.38 -3.21
CA TYR A 154 -6.55 5.96 -2.97
C TYR A 154 -7.67 5.38 -2.13
N THR A 155 -8.23 4.25 -2.57
CA THR A 155 -9.28 3.55 -1.84
C THR A 155 -9.06 2.05 -1.93
N PRO A 156 -9.57 1.26 -0.97
CA PRO A 156 -9.63 -0.19 -1.14
C PRO A 156 -10.69 -0.54 -2.19
N ILE A 157 -10.67 -1.77 -2.71
CA ILE A 157 -11.51 -2.18 -3.83
C ILE A 157 -13.00 -2.18 -3.44
N PHE A 158 -13.82 -1.38 -4.14
CA PHE A 158 -15.26 -1.23 -3.86
C PHE A 158 -16.11 -2.46 -4.23
N ASN A 159 -15.52 -3.46 -4.89
CA ASN A 159 -16.23 -4.59 -5.47
C ASN A 159 -15.85 -5.95 -4.82
N MET A 160 -15.59 -5.96 -3.50
CA MET A 160 -15.39 -7.21 -2.77
C MET A 160 -16.74 -7.87 -2.46
N ILE A 161 -16.96 -9.06 -2.98
CA ILE A 161 -18.25 -9.78 -2.94
C ILE A 161 -18.26 -10.85 -1.85
N ASP A 162 -17.09 -11.43 -1.58
CA ASP A 162 -16.95 -12.54 -0.64
C ASP A 162 -16.68 -12.02 0.78
N ARG A 163 -17.40 -12.61 1.75
CA ARG A 163 -17.18 -12.40 3.18
C ARG A 163 -16.23 -13.44 3.75
N PRO A 164 -15.46 -13.13 4.81
CA PRO A 164 -15.43 -11.85 5.55
C PRO A 164 -14.66 -10.75 4.80
N VAL A 165 -15.20 -9.53 4.82
CA VAL A 165 -14.52 -8.35 4.25
C VAL A 165 -13.77 -7.66 5.38
N ALA A 166 -12.45 -7.54 5.25
CA ALA A 166 -11.63 -6.73 6.14
C ALA A 166 -12.15 -5.28 6.15
N PRO A 167 -12.54 -4.70 7.31
CA PRO A 167 -13.03 -3.33 7.36
C PRO A 167 -12.02 -2.35 6.74
N MET A 168 -12.51 -1.53 5.82
CA MET A 168 -11.69 -0.56 5.09
C MET A 168 -11.42 0.67 5.94
N LEU A 169 -10.15 1.04 6.10
CA LEU A 169 -9.79 2.32 6.69
C LEU A 169 -9.35 3.27 5.61
N VAL A 170 -10.22 4.25 5.37
CA VAL A 170 -9.83 5.56 4.86
C VAL A 170 -9.43 5.59 3.39
N VAL A 171 -10.07 6.55 2.73
CA VAL A 171 -9.69 7.12 1.45
C VAL A 171 -8.47 8.02 1.69
N ARG A 172 -7.27 7.67 1.22
CA ARG A 172 -6.13 8.61 1.26
C ARG A 172 -6.31 9.57 0.09
N VAL A 173 -6.48 10.85 0.40
CA VAL A 173 -6.48 11.93 -0.60
C VAL A 173 -5.14 12.63 -0.50
N GLU A 174 -4.37 12.59 -1.56
CA GLU A 174 -3.12 13.33 -1.69
C GLU A 174 -3.31 14.45 -2.70
N THR A 175 -2.56 15.54 -2.56
CA THR A 175 -2.48 16.62 -3.56
C THR A 175 -1.10 16.50 -4.22
N ASP A 176 -1.02 16.06 -5.47
CA ASP A 176 0.14 15.27 -5.93
C ASP A 176 1.14 16.02 -6.82
N TRP A 177 1.62 17.16 -6.34
CA TRP A 177 2.90 17.71 -6.80
C TRP A 177 4.11 16.92 -6.26
N TYR A 178 3.91 16.17 -5.16
CA TYR A 178 4.95 15.46 -4.42
C TYR A 178 4.86 13.93 -4.57
N ALA A 179 6.01 13.27 -4.66
CA ALA A 179 6.08 11.83 -4.92
C ALA A 179 6.06 10.98 -3.62
N HIS A 180 5.02 10.17 -3.45
CA HIS A 180 4.90 9.20 -2.36
C HIS A 180 4.76 7.76 -2.87
N GLU A 181 5.00 6.80 -1.98
CA GLU A 181 4.60 5.41 -2.26
C GLU A 181 3.09 5.26 -2.06
N THR A 182 2.44 4.63 -3.02
CA THR A 182 1.03 4.22 -3.00
C THR A 182 0.82 3.22 -1.88
N GLU A 183 -0.20 3.48 -1.06
CA GLU A 183 -0.53 2.67 0.11
C GLU A 183 -2.05 2.51 0.25
N PHE A 184 -2.49 1.30 0.56
CA PHE A 184 -3.89 0.95 0.81
C PHE A 184 -4.04 0.37 2.21
N ARG A 185 -5.05 0.85 2.96
CA ARG A 185 -5.23 0.51 4.37
C ARG A 185 -6.47 -0.33 4.60
N TYR A 186 -6.28 -1.42 5.33
CA TYR A 186 -7.34 -2.34 5.75
C TYR A 186 -7.22 -2.57 7.26
N VAL A 187 -8.30 -3.03 7.90
CA VAL A 187 -8.31 -3.47 9.29
C VAL A 187 -8.66 -4.93 9.33
N LEU A 188 -7.94 -5.67 10.14
CA LEU A 188 -8.21 -7.06 10.45
C LEU A 188 -8.65 -7.19 11.89
N GLN A 189 -9.58 -8.10 12.15
CA GLN A 189 -9.85 -8.60 13.49
C GLN A 189 -8.79 -9.64 13.88
N PRO A 190 -8.59 -9.91 15.19
CA PRO A 190 -7.71 -11.00 15.63
C PRO A 190 -8.10 -12.33 14.97
N GLY A 191 -7.14 -12.99 14.34
CA GLY A 191 -7.31 -14.23 13.57
C GLY A 191 -7.70 -14.03 12.11
N GLU A 192 -7.89 -12.78 11.64
CA GLU A 192 -8.10 -12.48 10.22
C GLU A 192 -6.77 -12.23 9.50
N GLY A 193 -6.74 -12.56 8.21
CA GLY A 193 -5.60 -12.31 7.34
C GLY A 193 -6.00 -12.06 5.89
N ILE A 194 -5.12 -11.36 5.17
CA ILE A 194 -5.24 -11.10 3.73
C ILE A 194 -4.14 -11.85 3.01
N SER A 195 -4.54 -12.63 2.01
CA SER A 195 -3.63 -13.22 1.03
C SER A 195 -3.62 -12.38 -0.24
N THR A 196 -2.47 -12.25 -0.87
CA THR A 196 -2.32 -11.50 -2.11
C THR A 196 -1.41 -12.23 -3.09
N ALA A 197 -1.74 -12.15 -4.37
CA ALA A 197 -0.95 -12.68 -5.49
C ALA A 197 -0.78 -11.62 -6.59
N HIS A 198 0.07 -11.91 -7.58
CA HIS A 198 0.39 -11.01 -8.70
C HIS A 198 -0.83 -10.35 -9.37
N ASN A 199 -1.88 -11.13 -9.62
CA ASN A 199 -3.08 -10.70 -10.34
C ASN A 199 -4.23 -10.29 -9.41
N MET A 200 -3.99 -10.19 -8.11
CA MET A 200 -4.99 -9.74 -7.15
C MET A 200 -4.78 -8.26 -6.88
N PRO A 201 -5.73 -7.38 -7.23
CA PRO A 201 -5.63 -5.99 -6.89
C PRO A 201 -5.68 -5.83 -5.37
N ILE A 202 -4.98 -4.82 -4.85
CA ILE A 202 -4.93 -4.47 -3.42
C ILE A 202 -5.57 -3.11 -3.13
N GLY A 203 -6.13 -2.48 -4.16
CA GLY A 203 -6.70 -1.15 -4.06
C GLY A 203 -7.05 -0.58 -5.42
N GLN A 204 -7.57 0.64 -5.41
CA GLN A 204 -7.92 1.39 -6.60
C GLN A 204 -7.62 2.88 -6.40
N VAL A 205 -7.29 3.56 -7.49
CA VAL A 205 -7.01 5.00 -7.48
C VAL A 205 -7.88 5.74 -8.48
N PHE A 206 -8.37 6.92 -8.12
CA PHE A 206 -8.99 7.84 -9.06
C PHE A 206 -8.51 9.27 -8.81
N PHE A 207 -8.68 10.12 -9.81
CA PHE A 207 -8.10 11.45 -9.82
C PHE A 207 -9.20 12.52 -9.84
N VAL A 208 -8.96 13.63 -9.15
CA VAL A 208 -9.90 14.75 -9.05
C VAL A 208 -9.18 16.05 -9.47
N PRO A 209 -9.77 16.90 -10.35
CA PRO A 209 -11.06 16.73 -11.01
C PRO A 209 -11.10 15.50 -11.94
N ARG A 210 -12.30 14.92 -12.11
CA ARG A 210 -12.50 13.71 -12.93
C ARG A 210 -12.53 14.06 -14.42
N GLU A 211 -11.38 14.44 -14.98
CA GLU A 211 -11.21 14.64 -16.42
C GLU A 211 -10.56 13.42 -17.08
N GLU A 212 -10.55 13.39 -18.41
CA GLU A 212 -9.88 12.34 -19.15
C GLU A 212 -8.36 12.38 -18.89
N ILE A 213 -7.80 11.22 -18.54
CA ILE A 213 -6.37 11.11 -18.26
C ILE A 213 -5.65 10.17 -19.22
N THR A 214 -4.40 10.52 -19.52
CA THR A 214 -3.39 9.65 -20.12
C THR A 214 -2.37 9.29 -19.05
N MET A 215 -1.95 8.03 -19.01
CA MET A 215 -0.87 7.58 -18.12
C MET A 215 0.40 7.38 -18.94
N ARG A 216 1.53 7.87 -18.43
CA ARG A 216 2.84 7.52 -18.99
C ARG A 216 3.84 7.20 -17.89
N ASP A 217 4.81 6.36 -18.23
CA ASP A 217 5.95 6.11 -17.36
C ASP A 217 6.83 7.38 -17.28
N CYS A 218 7.42 7.61 -16.11
CA CYS A 218 8.44 8.64 -15.93
C CYS A 218 9.69 8.35 -16.79
N THR A 219 10.33 9.41 -17.27
CA THR A 219 11.68 9.31 -17.84
C THR A 219 12.72 9.10 -16.73
N ASN A 220 13.94 8.70 -17.09
CA ASN A 220 15.03 8.55 -16.12
C ASN A 220 15.34 9.86 -15.39
N GLU A 221 15.26 11.00 -16.09
CA GLU A 221 15.46 12.33 -15.50
C GLU A 221 14.37 12.66 -14.46
N GLU A 222 13.11 12.33 -14.76
CA GLU A 222 12.00 12.50 -13.83
C GLU A 222 12.09 11.56 -12.62
N LEU A 223 12.59 10.33 -12.82
CA LEU A 223 12.84 9.39 -11.73
C LEU A 223 13.91 9.91 -10.76
N GLU A 224 15.00 10.50 -11.27
CA GLU A 224 16.02 11.12 -10.43
C GLU A 224 15.50 12.39 -9.72
N GLU A 225 14.68 13.20 -10.40
CA GLU A 225 14.00 14.34 -9.76
C GLU A 225 13.12 13.87 -8.60
N ILE A 226 12.33 12.81 -8.81
CA ILE A 226 11.50 12.19 -7.78
C ILE A 226 12.33 11.67 -6.61
N ARG A 227 13.46 10.99 -6.90
CA ARG A 227 14.34 10.46 -5.85
C ARG A 227 14.93 11.59 -5.00
N ARG A 228 15.44 12.64 -5.63
CA ARG A 228 15.98 13.81 -4.94
C ARG A 228 14.90 14.51 -4.11
N SER A 229 13.72 14.73 -4.70
CA SER A 229 12.56 15.31 -4.00
C SER A 229 12.17 14.52 -2.75
N LYS A 230 12.20 13.18 -2.83
CA LYS A 230 11.97 12.29 -1.68
C LYS A 230 13.00 12.47 -0.57
N GLU A 231 14.28 12.50 -0.93
CA GLU A 231 15.37 12.69 0.03
C GLU A 231 15.31 14.07 0.71
N GLU A 232 15.05 15.12 -0.06
CA GLU A 232 14.93 16.49 0.43
C GLU A 232 13.78 16.65 1.42
N PHE A 233 12.60 16.12 1.09
CA PHE A 233 11.45 16.18 1.98
C PHE A 233 11.63 15.37 3.24
N VAL A 234 12.25 14.18 3.19
CA VAL A 234 12.54 13.42 4.41
C VAL A 234 13.44 14.27 5.31
N ARG A 235 14.50 14.86 4.74
CA ARG A 235 15.41 15.74 5.48
C ARG A 235 14.69 16.97 6.06
N GLU A 236 13.84 17.64 5.29
CA GLU A 236 13.10 18.83 5.73
C GLU A 236 12.00 18.51 6.75
N LYS A 237 11.29 17.39 6.56
CA LYS A 237 10.30 16.88 7.51
C LYS A 237 10.96 16.60 8.86
N GLU A 238 12.12 15.96 8.87
CA GLU A 238 12.91 15.71 10.08
C GLU A 238 13.39 17.02 10.74
N ALA A 239 13.91 17.95 9.95
CA ALA A 239 14.37 19.26 10.44
C ALA A 239 13.23 20.10 11.05
N GLN A 240 11.99 19.89 10.63
CA GLN A 240 10.80 20.58 11.12
C GLN A 240 10.01 19.78 12.16
N LYS A 241 10.56 18.72 12.76
CA LYS A 241 9.89 18.00 13.84
C LYS A 241 9.67 18.91 15.05
N ILE A 242 8.42 18.94 15.52
CA ILE A 242 7.99 19.65 16.72
C ILE A 242 7.52 18.62 17.73
N MET A 243 7.96 18.77 18.98
CA MET A 243 7.44 18.01 20.11
C MET A 243 6.25 18.74 20.71
N THR A 244 5.10 18.07 20.78
CA THR A 244 3.93 18.58 21.48
C THR A 244 4.17 18.60 22.99
N PRO A 245 3.40 19.41 23.75
CA PRO A 245 3.42 19.37 25.22
C PRO A 245 3.14 18.00 25.84
N HIS A 246 2.52 17.09 25.08
CA HIS A 246 2.19 15.73 25.49
C HIS A 246 3.25 14.69 25.06
N GLY A 247 4.42 15.13 24.59
CA GLY A 247 5.53 14.23 24.23
C GLY A 247 5.41 13.57 22.85
N LEU A 248 4.34 13.84 22.09
CA LEU A 248 4.19 13.35 20.71
C LEU A 248 4.99 14.25 19.76
N SER A 249 5.80 13.66 18.88
CA SER A 249 6.51 14.38 17.82
C SER A 249 5.71 14.34 16.51
N TYR A 250 5.52 15.49 15.86
CA TYR A 250 4.96 15.57 14.52
C TYR A 250 5.70 16.62 13.68
N SER A 251 5.57 16.56 12.36
CA SER A 251 6.16 17.56 11.45
C SER A 251 5.07 18.25 10.64
N PRO A 252 4.91 19.59 10.71
CA PRO A 252 3.95 20.33 9.92
C PRO A 252 4.45 20.62 8.49
N HIS A 253 5.62 20.09 8.09
CA HIS A 253 6.31 20.41 6.85
C HIS A 253 5.41 20.27 5.61
N TYR A 254 4.75 19.12 5.44
CA TYR A 254 3.83 18.88 4.33
C TYR A 254 2.69 19.90 4.28
N LEU A 255 2.06 20.17 5.44
CA LEU A 255 0.95 21.13 5.54
C LEU A 255 1.40 22.54 5.14
N ARG A 256 2.61 22.95 5.55
CA ARG A 256 3.18 24.26 5.21
C ARG A 256 3.46 24.37 3.71
N GLN A 257 4.09 23.36 3.13
CA GLN A 257 4.45 23.34 1.71
C GLN A 257 3.21 23.27 0.81
N SER A 258 2.21 22.47 1.20
CA SER A 258 0.92 22.41 0.51
C SER A 258 0.21 23.77 0.52
N ARG A 259 0.23 24.50 1.65
CA ARG A 259 -0.36 25.83 1.75
C ARG A 259 0.37 26.89 0.93
N SER A 260 1.71 26.89 0.91
CA SER A 260 2.49 27.86 0.13
C SER A 260 2.35 27.70 -1.38
N GLN A 261 1.93 26.53 -1.85
CA GLN A 261 1.66 26.30 -3.28
C GLN A 261 0.23 26.66 -3.70
N ARG A 262 -0.67 26.93 -2.74
CA ARG A 262 -2.04 27.38 -2.99
C ARG A 262 -2.20 28.91 -2.87
N SER A 263 -1.19 29.60 -2.35
CA SER A 263 -1.07 31.08 -2.27
C SER A 263 -0.37 31.66 -3.48
#